data_AF-A0A0I5EH74-F1
#
_entry.id   AF-A0A0I5EH74-F1
#
_cell.length_a   1.000
_cell.length_b   1.000
_cell.length_c   1.000
_cell.angle_alpha   90.00
_cell.angle_beta   90.00
_cell.angle_gamma   90.00
#
_symmetry.space_group_name_H-M   'P 1'
#
loop_
_entity.id
_entity.type
_entity.pdbx_description
1 polymer ?
#
loop_
_entity_poly.entity_id
_entity_poly.type
_entity_poly.pdbx_seq_one_letter_code
_entity_poly.pdbx_strand_id
1 'polypeptide(L)'
;MLQLLSAGAEYQRAALISALQTLYPECAIYDRSDVAVRKKEGMELTQGLVTGELPPALLPIEEHGMKLLVDIQHGHKTGYYLDQRDSRLATRRYVENKRVLNCFSYTGGFAVSALMGGCSQVVSVDTS
;
A
#
# COMPACT_ATOMS: atom_id res chain seq x y z
N MET A 1 -4.08 3.80 8.11
CA MET A 1 -2.72 4.34 7.89
C MET A 1 -2.83 5.81 7.53
N LEU A 2 -1.91 6.65 7.99
CA LEU A 2 -1.88 8.10 7.75
C LEU A 2 -0.52 8.56 7.22
N GLN A 3 -0.51 9.62 6.42
CA GLN A 3 0.68 10.41 6.12
C GLN A 3 0.34 11.89 6.26
N LEU A 4 0.97 12.57 7.21
CA LEU A 4 0.80 14.01 7.43
C LEU A 4 1.96 14.71 6.73
N LEU A 5 1.71 15.37 5.61
CA LEU A 5 2.79 15.79 4.70
C LEU A 5 3.00 17.31 4.66
N SER A 6 2.15 18.08 5.33
CA SER A 6 2.22 19.54 5.44
C SER A 6 2.22 20.00 6.89
N ALA A 7 2.71 21.21 7.15
CA ALA A 7 2.72 21.79 8.49
C ALA A 7 1.30 21.86 9.09
N GLY A 8 0.30 22.20 8.27
CA GLY A 8 -1.10 22.22 8.69
C GLY A 8 -1.65 20.83 9.05
N ALA A 9 -1.27 19.79 8.29
CA ALA A 9 -1.68 18.42 8.59
C ALA A 9 -1.09 17.95 9.93
N GLU A 10 0.19 18.24 10.17
CA GLU A 10 0.86 17.93 11.44
C GLU A 10 0.25 18.69 12.61
N TYR A 11 0.00 20.00 12.44
CA TYR A 11 -0.64 20.83 13.46
C TYR A 11 -2.02 20.29 13.87
N GLN A 12 -2.80 19.78 12.91
CA GLN A 12 -4.14 19.23 13.14
C GLN A 12 -4.15 17.74 13.53
N ARG A 13 -2.99 17.12 13.81
CA ARG A 13 -2.87 15.70 14.14
C ARG A 13 -3.86 15.25 15.22
N ALA A 14 -3.95 15.98 16.32
CA ALA A 14 -4.82 15.62 17.45
C ALA A 14 -6.31 15.61 17.04
N ALA A 15 -6.76 16.65 16.33
CA ALA A 15 -8.14 16.74 15.85
C ALA A 15 -8.46 15.62 14.85
N LEU A 16 -7.52 15.32 13.94
CA LEU A 16 -7.67 14.24 12.96
C LEU A 16 -7.77 12.87 13.63
N ILE A 17 -6.86 12.56 14.57
CA ILE A 17 -6.88 11.28 15.29
C ILE A 17 -8.18 11.12 16.08
N SER A 18 -8.61 12.17 16.79
CA SER A 18 -9.87 12.16 17.54
C SER A 18 -11.07 11.88 16.64
N ALA A 19 -11.12 12.52 15.46
CA ALA A 19 -12.21 12.30 14.49
C ALA A 19 -12.18 10.87 13.95
N LEU A 20 -11.00 10.34 13.60
CA LEU A 20 -10.85 8.98 13.09
C LEU A 20 -11.22 7.92 14.12
N GLN A 21 -10.82 8.09 15.38
CA GLN A 21 -11.20 7.16 16.47
C GLN A 21 -12.71 7.19 16.73
N THR A 22 -13.36 8.35 16.55
CA THR A 22 -14.81 8.46 16.68
C THR A 22 -15.55 7.75 15.55
N LEU A 23 -15.09 7.91 14.32
CA LEU A 23 -15.75 7.36 13.13
C LEU A 23 -15.40 5.89 12.85
N TYR A 24 -14.20 5.46 13.26
CA TYR A 24 -13.66 4.13 13.01
C TYR A 24 -13.07 3.52 14.30
N PRO A 25 -13.91 3.30 15.34
CA PRO A 25 -13.44 2.93 16.67
C PRO A 25 -12.73 1.57 16.73
N GLU A 26 -13.02 0.67 15.79
CA GLU A 26 -12.43 -0.67 15.72
C GLU A 26 -11.13 -0.71 14.90
N CYS A 27 -10.73 0.39 14.26
CA CYS A 27 -9.56 0.43 13.40
C CYS A 27 -8.30 0.87 14.15
N ALA A 28 -7.21 0.13 13.92
CA ALA A 28 -5.88 0.60 14.30
C ALA A 28 -5.40 1.72 13.35
N ILE A 29 -4.62 2.65 13.88
CA ILE A 29 -4.02 3.75 13.12
C ILE A 29 -2.50 3.64 13.22
N TYR A 30 -1.85 3.66 12.05
CA TYR A 30 -0.40 3.63 11.91
C TYR A 30 0.05 4.83 11.06
N ASP A 31 1.10 5.51 11.48
CA ASP A 31 1.70 6.67 10.82
C ASP A 31 2.85 6.24 9.90
N ARG A 32 2.80 6.69 8.65
CA ARG A 32 3.83 6.54 7.62
C ARG A 32 4.26 7.90 7.07
N SER A 33 4.39 8.88 7.95
CA SER A 33 4.93 10.21 7.65
C SER A 33 6.47 10.20 7.50
N ASP A 34 7.06 9.08 7.10
CA ASP A 34 8.48 8.87 6.81
C ASP A 34 8.85 9.30 5.37
N VAL A 35 8.16 10.32 4.85
CA VAL A 35 8.31 10.78 3.46
C VAL A 35 9.12 12.07 3.38
N ALA A 36 10.13 12.10 2.52
CA ALA A 36 11.07 13.21 2.33
C ALA A 36 10.40 14.58 2.08
N VAL A 37 9.17 14.62 1.55
CA VAL A 37 8.42 15.87 1.32
C VAL A 37 8.24 16.70 2.59
N ARG A 38 8.18 16.07 3.78
CA ARG A 38 8.10 16.78 5.07
C ARG A 38 9.28 17.70 5.34
N LYS A 39 10.46 17.38 4.81
CA LYS A 39 11.64 18.26 4.92
C LYS A 39 11.42 19.60 4.23
N LYS A 40 10.59 19.63 3.17
CA LYS A 40 10.22 20.89 2.50
C LYS A 40 9.37 21.80 3.39
N GLU A 41 8.70 21.23 4.39
CA GLU A 41 7.88 21.93 5.38
C GLU A 41 8.65 22.18 6.69
N GLY A 42 9.95 21.88 6.73
CA GLY A 42 10.78 22.03 7.93
C GLY A 42 10.45 21.03 9.04
N MET A 43 9.83 19.90 8.71
CA MET A 43 9.40 18.89 9.68
C MET A 43 10.29 17.64 9.66
N GLU A 44 10.49 17.05 10.83
CA GLU A 44 11.12 15.74 10.99
C GLU A 44 10.25 14.62 10.42
N LEU A 45 10.89 13.55 9.95
CA LEU A 45 10.24 12.33 9.50
C LEU A 45 9.75 11.54 10.72
N THR A 46 8.55 10.95 10.62
CA THR A 46 7.99 10.15 11.71
C THR A 46 7.19 8.97 11.18
N GLN A 47 7.21 7.86 11.90
CA GLN A 47 6.43 6.67 11.60
C GLN A 47 6.18 5.87 12.88
N GLY A 48 5.12 5.06 12.90
CA GLY A 48 4.85 4.17 14.01
C GLY A 48 3.37 3.99 14.33
N LEU A 49 3.09 3.15 15.33
CA LEU A 49 1.74 2.91 15.83
C LEU A 49 1.18 4.16 16.52
N VAL A 50 -0.02 4.59 16.13
CA VAL A 50 -0.74 5.71 16.74
C VAL A 50 -1.76 5.21 17.76
N THR A 51 -2.57 4.21 17.41
CA THR A 51 -3.57 3.59 18.29
C THR A 51 -3.95 2.19 17.80
N GLY A 52 -4.44 1.35 18.71
CA GLY A 52 -4.87 -0.02 18.40
C GLY A 52 -3.70 -1.00 18.36
N GLU A 53 -3.81 -2.03 17.52
CA GLU A 53 -2.80 -3.08 17.40
C GLU A 53 -1.76 -2.77 16.33
N LEU A 54 -0.53 -3.24 16.57
CA LEU A 54 0.54 -3.16 15.58
C LEU A 54 0.19 -4.05 14.37
N PRO A 55 0.27 -3.53 13.12
CA PRO A 55 -0.01 -4.36 11.96
C PRO A 55 1.00 -5.51 11.84
N PRO A 56 0.57 -6.70 11.40
CA PRO A 56 1.49 -7.80 11.16
C PRO A 56 2.50 -7.43 10.06
N ALA A 57 3.61 -8.17 9.99
CA ALA A 57 4.64 -7.95 8.97
C ALA A 57 4.06 -8.03 7.54
N LEU A 58 3.13 -8.95 7.31
CA LEU A 58 2.39 -9.08 6.05
C LEU A 58 0.90 -9.20 6.35
N LEU A 59 0.13 -8.18 5.95
CA LEU A 59 -1.32 -8.15 6.07
C LEU A 59 -1.96 -8.59 4.75
N PRO A 60 -2.84 -9.61 4.73
CA PRO A 60 -3.62 -9.93 3.55
C PRO A 60 -4.71 -8.88 3.31
N ILE A 61 -4.77 -8.36 2.09
CA ILE A 61 -5.87 -7.54 1.58
C ILE A 61 -6.51 -8.24 0.38
N GLU A 62 -7.72 -7.83 0.02
CA GLU A 62 -8.44 -8.38 -1.12
C GLU A 62 -8.84 -7.29 -2.13
N GLU A 63 -8.62 -7.55 -3.41
CA GLU A 63 -9.15 -6.75 -4.52
C GLU A 63 -9.62 -7.66 -5.66
N HIS A 64 -10.87 -7.50 -6.12
CA HIS A 64 -11.40 -8.28 -7.25
C HIS A 64 -11.17 -9.80 -7.15
N GLY A 65 -11.40 -10.38 -5.96
CA GLY A 65 -11.18 -11.79 -5.66
C GLY A 65 -9.71 -12.24 -5.58
N MET A 66 -8.76 -11.30 -5.60
CA MET A 66 -7.32 -11.54 -5.47
C MET A 66 -6.83 -11.17 -4.08
N LYS A 67 -6.12 -12.09 -3.43
CA LYS A 67 -5.46 -11.83 -2.16
C LYS A 67 -4.03 -11.35 -2.40
N LEU A 68 -3.65 -10.28 -1.72
CA LEU A 68 -2.32 -9.67 -1.79
C LEU A 68 -1.79 -9.43 -0.39
N LEU A 69 -0.50 -9.61 -0.19
CA LEU A 69 0.17 -9.33 1.08
C LEU A 69 0.79 -7.93 1.03
N VAL A 70 0.54 -7.14 2.06
CA VAL A 70 1.07 -5.77 2.20
C VAL A 70 1.86 -5.63 3.50
N ASP A 71 3.00 -4.95 3.42
CA ASP A 71 3.78 -4.58 4.61
C ASP A 71 3.49 -3.12 4.94
N ILE A 72 2.67 -2.86 5.97
CA ILE A 72 2.30 -1.49 6.36
C ILE A 72 3.50 -0.76 6.97
N GLN A 73 4.40 -1.47 7.65
CA GLN A 73 5.49 -0.87 8.43
C GLN A 73 6.65 -0.46 7.52
N HIS A 74 7.10 -1.35 6.64
CA HIS A 74 8.31 -1.15 5.81
C HIS A 74 8.01 -1.11 4.31
N GLY A 75 6.80 -1.47 3.88
CA GLY A 75 6.45 -1.49 2.46
C GLY A 75 6.47 -0.09 1.82
N HIS A 76 6.63 -0.07 0.49
CA HIS A 76 6.69 1.17 -0.28
C HIS A 76 5.42 2.01 -0.11
N LYS A 77 5.59 3.34 -0.16
CA LYS A 77 4.53 4.34 0.07
C LYS A 77 3.87 4.12 1.44
N THR A 78 2.67 3.55 1.42
CA THR A 78 1.81 3.30 2.57
C THR A 78 1.61 1.81 2.79
N GLY A 79 2.56 1.01 2.30
CA GLY A 79 2.61 -0.43 2.34
C GLY A 79 2.27 -1.14 1.04
N TYR A 80 1.57 -0.48 0.11
CA TYR A 80 1.24 -1.03 -1.21
C TYR A 80 0.79 0.04 -2.22
N TYR A 81 0.82 -0.32 -3.51
CA TYR A 81 0.37 0.52 -4.62
C TYR A 81 -1.12 0.28 -4.92
N LEU A 82 -2.00 0.87 -4.10
CA LEU A 82 -3.46 0.80 -4.31
C LEU A 82 -3.94 1.55 -5.55
N ASP A 83 -3.20 2.56 -6.00
CA ASP A 83 -3.44 3.31 -7.23
C ASP A 83 -3.41 2.44 -8.50
N GLN A 84 -2.67 1.34 -8.48
CA GLN A 84 -2.55 0.40 -9.59
C GLN A 84 -3.63 -0.71 -9.62
N ARG A 85 -4.64 -0.65 -8.75
CA ARG A 85 -5.70 -1.68 -8.65
C ARG A 85 -6.39 -1.95 -9.99
N ASP A 86 -6.82 -0.89 -10.68
CA ASP A 86 -7.61 -1.05 -11.91
C ASP A 86 -6.72 -1.48 -13.08
N SER A 87 -5.44 -1.09 -13.09
CA SER A 87 -4.44 -1.55 -14.05
C SER A 87 -4.12 -3.04 -13.85
N ARG A 88 -4.01 -3.51 -12.59
CA ARG A 88 -3.89 -4.93 -12.26
C ARG A 88 -5.11 -5.72 -12.74
N LEU A 89 -6.32 -5.21 -12.50
CA LEU A 89 -7.54 -5.84 -13.02
C LEU A 89 -7.55 -5.89 -14.55
N ALA A 90 -7.19 -4.79 -15.21
CA ALA A 90 -7.17 -4.71 -16.67
C ALA A 90 -6.20 -5.73 -17.28
N THR A 91 -5.06 -5.98 -16.63
CA THR A 91 -4.06 -6.97 -17.06
C THR A 91 -4.70 -8.34 -17.32
N ARG A 92 -5.66 -8.76 -16.48
CA ARG A 92 -6.34 -10.05 -16.62
C ARG A 92 -6.98 -10.25 -17.99
N ARG A 93 -7.47 -9.18 -18.61
CA ARG A 93 -8.16 -9.20 -19.92
C ARG A 93 -7.22 -9.43 -21.09
N TYR A 94 -5.92 -9.18 -20.92
CA TYR A 94 -4.97 -9.16 -22.04
C TYR A 94 -4.09 -10.39 -22.14
N VAL A 95 -4.09 -11.26 -21.13
CA VAL A 95 -3.00 -12.21 -20.90
C VAL A 95 -3.36 -13.68 -21.15
N GLU A 96 -4.63 -14.01 -21.40
CA GLU A 96 -5.07 -15.40 -21.60
C GLU A 96 -4.19 -16.15 -22.61
N ASN A 97 -3.65 -17.30 -22.18
CA ASN A 97 -2.72 -18.17 -22.92
C ASN A 97 -1.41 -17.51 -23.41
N LYS A 98 -1.07 -16.30 -22.94
CA LYS A 98 0.15 -15.58 -23.34
C LYS A 98 1.28 -15.70 -22.32
N ARG A 99 2.49 -15.46 -22.81
CA ARG A 99 3.71 -15.28 -22.01
C ARG A 99 3.84 -13.81 -21.61
N VAL A 100 4.01 -13.55 -20.31
CA VAL A 100 4.05 -12.22 -19.71
C VAL A 100 5.41 -11.97 -19.06
N LEU A 101 5.95 -10.77 -19.24
CA LEU A 101 7.11 -10.27 -18.50
C LEU A 101 6.65 -9.09 -17.63
N ASN A 102 6.81 -9.24 -16.33
CA ASN A 102 6.48 -8.24 -15.31
C ASN A 102 7.79 -7.64 -14.77
N CYS A 103 8.24 -6.53 -15.33
CA CYS A 103 9.44 -5.82 -14.89
C CYS A 103 9.11 -4.87 -13.72
N PHE A 104 10.06 -4.71 -12.79
CA PHE A 104 9.88 -3.93 -11.55
C PHE A 104 8.68 -4.45 -10.76
N SER A 105 8.65 -5.78 -10.59
CA SER A 105 7.48 -6.51 -10.14
C SER A 105 7.07 -6.22 -8.70
N TYR A 106 7.94 -5.65 -7.88
CA TYR A 106 7.75 -5.46 -6.44
C TYR A 106 7.22 -6.75 -5.80
N THR A 107 6.15 -6.69 -5.00
CA THR A 107 5.49 -7.86 -4.38
C THR A 107 4.60 -8.66 -5.33
N GLY A 108 4.71 -8.46 -6.65
CA GLY A 108 4.13 -9.36 -7.66
C GLY A 108 2.66 -9.15 -7.99
N GLY A 109 2.05 -8.00 -7.64
CA GLY A 109 0.62 -7.75 -7.86
C GLY A 109 0.14 -7.95 -9.31
N PHE A 110 0.95 -7.52 -10.28
CA PHE A 110 0.68 -7.75 -11.71
C PHE A 110 0.88 -9.21 -12.13
N ALA A 111 1.79 -9.95 -11.49
CA ALA A 111 1.99 -11.37 -11.78
C ALA A 111 0.82 -12.23 -11.29
N VAL A 112 0.34 -11.96 -10.07
CA VAL A 112 -0.88 -12.63 -9.55
C VAL A 112 -2.07 -12.31 -10.45
N SER A 113 -2.20 -11.05 -10.89
CA SER A 113 -3.24 -10.67 -11.85
C SER A 113 -3.08 -11.40 -13.19
N ALA A 114 -1.86 -11.53 -13.71
CA ALA A 114 -1.60 -12.24 -14.94
C ALA A 114 -2.02 -13.73 -14.86
N LEU A 115 -1.68 -14.39 -13.74
CA LEU A 115 -2.09 -15.77 -13.47
C LEU A 115 -3.61 -15.91 -13.37
N MET A 116 -4.29 -15.01 -12.67
CA MET A 116 -5.76 -14.99 -12.58
C MET A 116 -6.44 -14.70 -13.93
N GLY A 117 -5.72 -14.05 -14.86
CA GLY A 117 -6.17 -13.85 -16.25
C GLY A 117 -5.87 -15.02 -17.18
N GLY A 118 -5.31 -16.13 -16.67
CA GLY A 118 -5.04 -17.32 -17.47
C GLY A 118 -3.80 -17.23 -18.35
N CYS A 119 -2.78 -16.45 -17.98
CA CYS A 119 -1.51 -16.46 -18.72
C CYS A 119 -0.87 -17.85 -18.74
N SER A 120 -0.19 -18.21 -19.84
CA SER A 120 0.53 -19.49 -19.93
C SER A 120 1.84 -19.48 -19.15
N GLN A 121 2.46 -18.30 -18.99
CA GLN A 121 3.62 -18.08 -18.14
C GLN A 121 3.72 -16.60 -17.77
N VAL A 122 4.16 -16.30 -16.54
CA VAL A 122 4.60 -14.97 -16.15
C VAL A 122 6.00 -15.03 -15.54
N VAL A 123 6.90 -14.15 -16.01
CA VAL A 123 8.24 -13.95 -15.44
C VAL A 123 8.25 -12.60 -14.74
N SER A 124 8.59 -12.58 -13.45
CA SER A 124 8.71 -11.37 -12.65
C SER A 124 10.18 -11.05 -12.42
N VAL A 125 10.56 -9.78 -12.60
CA VAL A 125 11.93 -9.30 -12.40
C VAL A 125 11.87 -8.07 -11.50
N ASP A 126 12.65 -8.10 -10.42
CA ASP A 126 12.84 -6.98 -9.50
C ASP A 126 14.28 -6.99 -8.96
N THR A 127 14.72 -5.86 -8.40
CA THR A 127 16.05 -5.71 -7.78
C THR A 127 16.03 -5.91 -6.26
N SER A 128 14.83 -5.94 -5.68
CA SER A 128 14.57 -5.88 -4.24
C SER A 128 14.46 -7.25 -3.60
#